data_AF-A0A497QEP5-F1
#
_entry.id   AF-A0A497QEP5-F1
#
_cell.length_a   1.000
_cell.length_b   1.000
_cell.length_c   1.000
_cell.angle_alpha   90.00
_cell.angle_beta   90.00
_cell.angle_gamma   90.00
#
_symmetry.space_group_name_H-M   'P 1'
#
loop_
_entity.id
_entity.type
_entity.pdbx_description
1 polymer ?
#
loop_
_entity_poly.entity_id
_entity_poly.type
_entity_poly.pdbx_seq_one_letter_code
_entity_poly.pdbx_strand_id
1 'polypeptide(L)'
;MLEVEVKIKIRGEDEVRRKLKELGAKPSVHLHHIDKYFDSLHPNRSFALSDEALRLRISEEFPIAQRNAEMGSTPQNHYANIASEAIKRIDLTYKGPKESGVVKSRKEIICNLDNSEAMEKILTSIGFFLRCIIDKHRDVFKIQYSSSIEVPIEVLVDHVEGLSGAYLEAEIMVPSTMEEIDKTNNAVMDKDRATEILLDFIGKLGYSASDSITKSYLEMVLEKELNH
;
A
#
# COMPACT_ATOMS: atom_id res chain seq x y z
N MET A 1 3.70 -14.52 7.15
CA MET A 1 3.48 -13.18 7.69
C MET A 1 2.20 -12.64 7.07
N LEU A 2 1.37 -11.97 7.87
CA LEU A 2 0.17 -11.25 7.48
C LEU A 2 0.45 -9.75 7.61
N GLU A 3 0.04 -8.98 6.62
CA GLU A 3 0.09 -7.52 6.68
C GLU A 3 -1.20 -7.02 7.34
N VAL A 4 -1.05 -6.17 8.37
CA VAL A 4 -2.14 -5.46 9.02
C VAL A 4 -1.98 -3.99 8.69
N GLU A 5 -2.95 -3.41 8.00
CA GLU A 5 -2.88 -2.05 7.48
C GLU A 5 -4.08 -1.21 7.95
N VAL A 6 -3.83 0.02 8.41
CA VAL A 6 -4.86 1.05 8.50
C VAL A 6 -4.69 2.07 7.38
N LYS A 7 -5.80 2.47 6.75
CA LYS A 7 -5.84 3.51 5.73
C LYS A 7 -6.73 4.64 6.15
N ILE A 8 -6.28 5.87 5.93
CA ILE A 8 -7.07 7.09 6.16
C ILE A 8 -6.95 8.04 4.97
N LYS A 9 -7.97 8.89 4.78
CA LYS A 9 -7.85 10.04 3.86
C LYS A 9 -7.21 11.21 4.61
N ILE A 10 -6.16 11.80 4.04
CA ILE A 10 -5.43 12.90 4.65
C ILE A 10 -6.26 14.18 4.53
N ARG A 11 -6.49 14.86 5.67
CA ARG A 11 -7.18 16.17 5.73
C ARG A 11 -6.23 17.35 5.44
N GLY A 12 -4.95 17.22 5.78
CA GLY A 12 -3.92 18.23 5.57
C GLY A 12 -2.53 17.60 5.48
N GLU A 13 -1.93 17.61 4.29
CA GLU A 13 -0.71 16.85 4.02
C GLU A 13 0.51 17.40 4.77
N ASP A 14 0.69 18.72 4.79
CA ASP A 14 1.80 19.36 5.52
C ASP A 14 1.75 19.08 7.02
N GLU A 15 0.54 19.06 7.59
CA GLU A 15 0.35 18.76 9.01
C GLU A 15 0.71 17.30 9.31
N VAL A 16 0.24 16.35 8.49
CA VAL A 16 0.57 14.93 8.65
C VAL A 16 2.07 14.71 8.51
N ARG A 17 2.72 15.29 7.50
CA ARG A 17 4.18 15.16 7.30
C ARG A 17 4.97 15.75 8.47
N ARG A 18 4.54 16.89 9.02
CA ARG A 18 5.13 17.48 10.23
C ARG A 18 5.01 16.55 11.43
N LYS A 19 3.81 16.02 11.70
CA LYS A 19 3.58 15.08 12.81
C LYS A 19 4.39 13.78 12.66
N LEU A 20 4.48 13.23 11.44
CA LEU A 20 5.32 12.06 11.17
C LEU A 20 6.79 12.33 11.53
N LYS A 21 7.31 13.50 11.16
CA LYS A 21 8.67 13.92 11.54
C LYS A 21 8.84 14.06 13.05
N GLU A 22 7.85 14.64 13.74
CA GLU A 22 7.85 14.79 15.21
C GLU A 22 7.81 13.44 15.93
N LEU A 23 7.12 12.46 15.36
CA LEU A 23 7.10 11.07 15.84
C LEU A 23 8.39 10.30 15.49
N GLY A 24 9.33 10.91 14.78
CA GLY A 24 10.62 10.30 14.41
C GLY A 24 10.56 9.42 13.16
N ALA A 25 9.51 9.51 12.35
CA ALA A 25 9.45 8.82 11.06
C ALA A 25 10.53 9.34 10.12
N LYS A 26 11.30 8.42 9.55
CA LYS A 26 12.35 8.73 8.58
C LYS A 26 11.84 8.45 7.18
N PRO A 27 11.94 9.39 6.24
CA PRO A 27 11.57 9.11 4.87
C PRO A 27 12.55 8.06 4.31
N SER A 28 12.05 7.11 3.53
CA SER A 28 12.80 5.98 3.00
C SER A 28 12.99 6.08 1.48
N VAL A 29 11.89 6.15 0.73
CA VAL A 29 11.90 6.08 -0.74
C VAL A 29 10.63 6.68 -1.33
N HIS A 30 10.69 7.15 -2.58
CA HIS A 30 9.51 7.45 -3.36
C HIS A 30 9.28 6.36 -4.40
N LEU A 31 8.02 5.97 -4.59
CA LEU A 31 7.62 4.94 -5.52
C LEU A 31 6.57 5.50 -6.49
N HIS A 32 6.73 5.18 -7.76
CA HIS A 32 5.69 5.33 -8.77
C HIS A 32 5.21 3.93 -9.16
N HIS A 33 3.92 3.66 -8.98
CA HIS A 33 3.30 2.38 -9.24
C HIS A 33 2.26 2.50 -10.36
N ILE A 34 2.40 1.64 -11.36
CA ILE A 34 1.34 1.36 -12.34
C ILE A 34 0.76 -0.01 -12.04
N ASP A 35 -0.47 -0.01 -11.52
CA ASP A 35 -1.19 -1.20 -11.10
C ASP A 35 -2.25 -1.59 -12.12
N LYS A 36 -2.01 -2.69 -12.84
CA LYS A 36 -2.99 -3.28 -13.75
C LYS A 36 -3.77 -4.37 -13.03
N TYR A 37 -5.05 -4.14 -12.78
CA TYR A 37 -5.94 -5.12 -12.17
C TYR A 37 -6.65 -5.95 -13.25
N PHE A 38 -6.65 -7.25 -13.09
CA PHE A 38 -7.28 -8.21 -14.00
C PHE A 38 -8.47 -8.87 -13.33
N ASP A 39 -9.53 -9.11 -14.10
CA ASP A 39 -10.64 -9.99 -13.72
C ASP A 39 -10.78 -11.13 -14.72
N SER A 40 -11.58 -12.14 -14.39
CA SER A 40 -11.75 -13.34 -15.21
C SER A 40 -13.02 -13.28 -16.04
N LEU A 41 -12.95 -13.75 -17.29
CA LEU A 41 -14.12 -13.97 -18.14
C LEU A 41 -14.89 -15.25 -17.76
N HIS A 42 -14.41 -16.02 -16.78
CA HIS A 42 -15.07 -17.25 -16.37
C HIS A 42 -16.39 -16.93 -15.65
N PRO A 43 -17.54 -17.45 -16.12
CA PRO A 43 -18.87 -17.01 -15.65
C PRO A 43 -19.10 -17.22 -14.15
N ASN A 44 -18.42 -18.19 -13.54
CA ASN A 44 -18.53 -18.50 -12.11
C ASN A 44 -17.35 -17.99 -11.26
N ARG A 45 -16.50 -17.10 -11.80
CA ARG A 45 -15.36 -16.56 -11.07
C ARG A 45 -15.15 -15.10 -11.41
N SER A 46 -15.57 -14.21 -10.51
CA SER A 46 -15.22 -12.79 -10.55
C SER A 46 -14.50 -12.45 -9.25
N PHE A 47 -13.33 -11.84 -9.37
CA PHE A 47 -12.56 -11.41 -8.21
C PHE A 47 -13.29 -10.33 -7.42
N ALA A 48 -14.04 -9.44 -8.10
CA ALA A 48 -14.85 -8.43 -7.43
C ALA A 48 -15.92 -9.05 -6.52
N LEU A 49 -16.55 -10.15 -6.94
CA LEU A 49 -17.59 -10.83 -6.17
C LEU A 49 -17.05 -11.63 -4.98
N SER A 50 -15.81 -12.13 -5.07
CA SER A 50 -15.14 -12.88 -4.01
C SER A 50 -14.27 -12.01 -3.11
N ASP A 51 -14.27 -10.68 -3.28
CA ASP A 51 -13.36 -9.74 -2.60
C ASP A 51 -11.87 -10.09 -2.80
N GLU A 52 -11.55 -10.71 -3.92
CA GLU A 52 -10.20 -11.07 -4.35
C GLU A 52 -9.63 -10.02 -5.31
N ALA A 53 -8.34 -10.07 -5.59
CA ALA A 53 -7.74 -9.25 -6.64
C ALA A 53 -6.54 -9.96 -7.29
N LEU A 54 -6.39 -9.80 -8.59
CA LEU A 54 -5.17 -10.15 -9.33
C LEU A 54 -4.59 -8.88 -9.95
N ARG A 55 -3.34 -8.57 -9.58
CA ARG A 55 -2.70 -7.32 -9.96
C ARG A 55 -1.32 -7.58 -10.54
N LEU A 56 -1.08 -7.07 -11.75
CA LEU A 56 0.27 -6.90 -12.29
C LEU A 56 0.73 -5.48 -11.96
N ARG A 57 1.76 -5.33 -11.15
CA ARG A 57 2.34 -4.03 -10.77
C ARG A 57 3.67 -3.83 -11.46
N ILE A 58 3.88 -2.61 -11.93
CA ILE A 58 5.18 -2.08 -12.30
C ILE A 58 5.52 -0.99 -11.29
N SER A 59 6.64 -1.16 -10.58
CA SER A 59 7.12 -0.21 -9.58
C SER A 59 8.41 0.42 -10.03
N GLU A 60 8.49 1.73 -9.99
CA GLU A 60 9.70 2.51 -10.18
C GLU A 60 10.09 3.12 -8.83
N GLU A 61 11.28 2.78 -8.35
CA GLU A 61 11.78 3.15 -7.04
C GLU A 61 12.85 4.25 -7.14
N PHE A 62 12.65 5.34 -6.41
CA PHE A 62 13.50 6.53 -6.41
C PHE A 62 14.08 6.79 -5.00
N PRO A 63 15.33 6.37 -4.73
CA PRO A 63 15.97 6.51 -3.42
C PRO A 63 16.14 7.96 -2.95
N ILE A 64 15.97 8.20 -1.65
CA ILE A 64 16.03 9.56 -1.08
C ILE A 64 17.42 10.19 -1.10
N ALA A 65 18.50 9.41 -1.20
CA ALA A 65 19.87 9.91 -1.26
C ALA A 65 20.13 10.90 -2.43
N GLN A 66 19.19 11.04 -3.35
CA GLN A 66 19.22 11.98 -4.46
C GLN A 66 18.43 13.28 -4.23
N ARG A 67 17.77 13.47 -3.08
CA ARG A 67 17.22 14.78 -2.63
C ARG A 67 18.36 15.69 -2.15
N ASN A 68 19.31 16.02 -3.01
CA ASN A 68 20.27 17.07 -2.71
C ASN A 68 19.61 18.45 -2.93
N ALA A 69 19.35 19.13 -1.80
CA ALA A 69 19.52 20.58 -1.63
C ALA A 69 18.63 21.62 -2.35
N GLU A 70 17.42 21.30 -2.81
CA GLU A 70 16.44 22.35 -3.16
C GLU A 70 15.14 22.21 -2.35
N MET A 71 15.14 22.79 -1.14
CA MET A 71 13.92 23.07 -0.39
C MET A 71 13.08 24.08 -1.19
N GLY A 72 12.13 23.60 -1.99
CA GLY A 72 11.17 24.47 -2.67
C GLY A 72 10.36 23.84 -3.79
N SER A 73 10.80 22.73 -4.39
CA SER A 73 10.06 22.06 -5.46
C SER A 73 9.17 20.94 -4.94
N THR A 74 7.95 20.84 -5.49
CA THR A 74 7.04 19.70 -5.26
C THR A 74 7.70 18.38 -5.64
N PRO A 75 7.41 17.27 -4.95
CA PRO A 75 8.04 15.96 -5.20
C PRO A 75 7.99 15.55 -6.68
N GLN A 76 6.87 15.80 -7.37
CA GLN A 76 6.66 15.48 -8.79
C GLN A 76 7.77 16.00 -9.73
N ASN A 77 8.24 17.24 -9.55
CA ASN A 77 9.19 17.86 -10.48
C ASN A 77 10.63 17.35 -10.31
N HIS A 78 10.97 16.79 -9.14
CA HIS A 78 12.32 16.30 -8.87
C HIS A 78 12.55 14.91 -9.49
N TYR A 79 11.54 14.04 -9.48
CA TYR A 79 11.65 12.67 -10.00
C TYR A 79 11.77 12.59 -11.53
N ALA A 80 11.20 13.57 -12.25
CA ALA A 80 11.34 13.64 -13.71
C ALA A 80 12.80 13.73 -14.17
N ASN A 81 13.69 14.33 -13.38
CA ASN A 81 15.09 14.56 -13.72
C ASN A 81 16.02 13.36 -13.38
N ILE A 82 15.54 12.38 -12.61
CA ILE A 82 16.31 11.19 -12.19
C ILE A 82 15.68 9.88 -12.67
N ALA A 83 14.70 9.95 -13.58
CA ALA A 83 13.98 8.80 -14.13
C ALA A 83 14.88 7.71 -14.73
N SER A 84 16.07 8.07 -15.23
CA SER A 84 17.03 7.11 -15.78
C SER A 84 17.71 6.20 -14.74
N GLU A 85 17.58 6.51 -13.45
CA GLU A 85 18.21 5.77 -12.34
C GLU A 85 17.20 5.00 -11.47
N ALA A 86 15.92 5.04 -11.82
CA ALA A 86 14.88 4.35 -11.08
C ALA A 86 15.08 2.82 -11.10
N ILE A 87 14.99 2.19 -9.93
CA ILE A 87 15.02 0.73 -9.85
C ILE A 87 13.64 0.23 -10.20
N LYS A 88 13.53 -0.47 -11.34
CA LYS A 88 12.27 -1.03 -11.81
C LYS A 88 12.05 -2.43 -11.25
N ARG A 89 10.87 -2.66 -10.69
CA ARG A 89 10.41 -3.98 -10.21
C ARG A 89 9.06 -4.30 -10.83
N ILE A 90 8.80 -5.59 -11.03
CA ILE A 90 7.55 -6.07 -11.59
C ILE A 90 7.09 -7.25 -10.75
N ASP A 91 5.81 -7.26 -10.37
CA ASP A 91 5.20 -8.36 -9.64
C ASP A 91 3.80 -8.69 -10.17
N LEU A 92 3.47 -9.97 -10.17
CA LEU A 92 2.09 -10.42 -10.18
C LEU A 92 1.70 -10.80 -8.77
N THR A 93 0.69 -10.11 -8.24
CA THR A 93 0.18 -10.33 -6.90
C THR A 93 -1.25 -10.83 -6.96
N TYR A 94 -1.50 -11.98 -6.32
CA TYR A 94 -2.84 -12.42 -5.96
C TYR A 94 -3.13 -12.00 -4.53
N LYS A 95 -4.28 -11.37 -4.30
CA LYS A 95 -4.79 -11.03 -2.98
C LYS A 95 -6.08 -11.80 -2.72
N GLY A 96 -6.13 -12.63 -1.67
CA GLY A 96 -7.33 -13.38 -1.24
C GLY A 96 -8.36 -12.48 -0.52
N PRO A 97 -9.56 -12.93 -0.16
CA PRO A 97 -10.60 -12.09 0.45
C PRO A 97 -10.12 -11.27 1.66
N LYS A 98 -10.65 -10.05 1.87
CA LYS A 98 -10.33 -9.27 3.08
C LYS A 98 -10.97 -9.92 4.30
N GLU A 99 -10.24 -9.89 5.41
CA GLU A 99 -10.84 -10.18 6.71
C GLU A 99 -11.66 -8.97 7.19
N SER A 100 -12.77 -9.20 7.88
CA SER A 100 -13.59 -8.11 8.44
C SER A 100 -12.86 -7.36 9.55
N GLY A 101 -13.01 -6.04 9.62
CA GLY A 101 -12.44 -5.21 10.67
C GLY A 101 -12.30 -3.74 10.29
N VAL A 102 -11.65 -2.96 11.17
CA VAL A 102 -11.30 -1.54 10.94
C VAL A 102 -9.93 -1.36 10.28
N VAL A 103 -9.14 -2.43 10.22
CA VAL A 103 -7.88 -2.53 9.46
C VAL A 103 -8.08 -3.51 8.32
N LYS A 104 -7.31 -3.36 7.26
CA LYS A 104 -7.25 -4.31 6.15
C LYS A 104 -6.20 -5.37 6.49
N SER A 105 -6.58 -6.63 6.38
CA SER A 105 -5.66 -7.75 6.32
C SER A 105 -6.20 -8.80 5.36
N ARG A 106 -5.29 -9.44 4.61
CA ARG A 106 -5.63 -10.51 3.65
C ARG A 106 -4.39 -11.32 3.31
N LYS A 107 -4.61 -12.55 2.83
CA LYS A 107 -3.53 -13.37 2.26
C LYS A 107 -3.06 -12.75 0.94
N GLU A 108 -1.75 -12.58 0.80
CA GLU A 108 -1.13 -12.15 -0.46
C GLU A 108 -0.11 -13.20 -0.94
N ILE A 109 -0.10 -13.42 -2.25
CA ILE A 109 0.88 -14.26 -2.94
C ILE A 109 1.52 -13.38 -4.00
N ILE A 110 2.81 -13.10 -3.83
CA ILE A 110 3.58 -12.20 -4.69
C ILE A 110 4.57 -13.03 -5.51
N CYS A 111 4.55 -12.85 -6.82
CA CYS A 111 5.49 -13.45 -7.76
C CYS A 111 6.25 -12.34 -8.50
N ASN A 112 7.55 -12.23 -8.25
CA ASN A 112 8.41 -11.29 -8.97
C ASN A 112 8.61 -11.75 -10.42
N LEU A 113 8.61 -10.80 -11.35
CA LEU A 113 8.68 -11.04 -12.78
C LEU A 113 9.78 -10.19 -13.43
N ASP A 114 10.33 -10.70 -14.52
CA ASP A 114 11.28 -9.95 -15.34
C ASP A 114 10.60 -9.20 -16.49
N ASN A 115 9.36 -9.57 -16.85
CA ASN A 115 8.67 -9.05 -18.02
C ASN A 115 7.14 -8.92 -17.81
N SER A 116 6.65 -7.69 -17.71
CA SER A 116 5.22 -7.39 -17.55
C SER A 116 4.41 -7.65 -18.81
N GLU A 117 4.95 -7.34 -20.00
CA GLU A 117 4.24 -7.48 -21.28
C GLU A 117 3.95 -8.96 -21.59
N ALA A 118 4.93 -9.83 -21.36
CA ALA A 118 4.76 -11.27 -21.52
C ALA A 118 3.69 -11.81 -20.56
N MET A 119 3.72 -11.38 -19.29
CA MET A 119 2.72 -11.80 -18.30
C MET A 119 1.31 -11.33 -18.68
N GLU A 120 1.15 -10.09 -19.12
CA GLU A 120 -0.13 -9.55 -19.58
C GLU A 120 -0.69 -10.33 -20.78
N LYS A 121 0.18 -10.71 -21.74
CA LYS A 121 -0.20 -11.60 -22.86
C LYS A 121 -0.64 -12.99 -22.40
N ILE A 122 0.03 -13.56 -21.40
CA ILE A 122 -0.36 -14.86 -20.82
C ILE A 122 -1.74 -14.76 -20.17
N LEU A 123 -1.94 -13.78 -19.28
CA LEU A 123 -3.21 -13.58 -18.57
C LEU A 123 -4.38 -13.41 -19.55
N THR A 124 -4.19 -12.58 -20.58
CA THR A 124 -5.23 -12.36 -21.60
C THR A 124 -5.51 -13.61 -22.42
N SER A 125 -4.47 -14.35 -22.82
CA SER A 125 -4.62 -15.59 -23.60
C SER A 125 -5.37 -16.70 -22.84
N ILE A 126 -5.33 -16.71 -21.50
CA ILE A 126 -6.03 -17.69 -20.66
C ILE A 126 -7.37 -17.17 -20.11
N GLY A 127 -7.87 -16.05 -20.64
CA GLY A 127 -9.23 -15.56 -20.37
C GLY A 127 -9.37 -14.59 -19.19
N PHE A 128 -8.28 -13.95 -18.75
CA PHE A 128 -8.37 -12.73 -17.94
C PHE A 128 -8.47 -11.49 -18.83
N PHE A 129 -9.06 -10.42 -18.31
CA PHE A 129 -9.12 -9.14 -19.00
C PHE A 129 -8.69 -8.02 -18.06
N LEU A 130 -8.09 -6.98 -18.63
CA LEU A 130 -7.72 -5.79 -17.88
C LEU A 130 -8.99 -5.08 -17.42
N ARG A 131 -9.16 -4.97 -16.12
CA ARG A 131 -10.34 -4.36 -15.49
C ARG A 131 -10.14 -2.87 -15.22
N CYS A 132 -8.97 -2.49 -14.71
CA CYS A 132 -8.67 -1.12 -14.32
C CYS A 132 -7.14 -0.93 -14.26
N ILE A 133 -6.68 0.28 -14.53
CA ILE A 133 -5.30 0.71 -14.28
C ILE A 133 -5.34 1.78 -13.19
N ILE A 134 -4.53 1.62 -12.16
CA ILE A 134 -4.33 2.63 -11.12
C ILE A 134 -2.90 3.15 -11.21
N ASP A 135 -2.76 4.45 -11.45
CA ASP A 135 -1.50 5.18 -11.35
C ASP A 135 -1.39 5.80 -9.95
N LYS A 136 -0.28 5.55 -9.28
CA LYS A 136 -0.09 5.95 -7.88
C LYS A 136 1.35 6.35 -7.57
N HIS A 137 1.49 7.52 -6.97
CA HIS A 137 2.72 7.99 -6.35
C HIS A 137 2.68 7.73 -4.84
N ARG A 138 3.80 7.29 -4.26
CA ARG A 138 3.91 6.88 -2.86
C ARG A 138 5.20 7.36 -2.23
N ASP A 139 5.10 8.15 -1.17
CA ASP A 139 6.21 8.40 -0.28
C ASP A 139 6.19 7.38 0.86
N VAL A 140 7.30 6.66 1.02
CA VAL A 140 7.48 5.66 2.08
C VAL A 140 8.26 6.26 3.23
N PHE A 141 7.78 6.06 4.45
CA PHE A 141 8.43 6.41 5.70
C PHE A 141 8.56 5.17 6.58
N LYS A 142 9.63 5.11 7.38
CA LYS A 142 9.86 4.05 8.36
C LYS A 142 9.94 4.67 9.75
N ILE A 143 9.23 4.10 10.70
CA ILE A 143 9.22 4.53 12.10
C ILE A 143 9.37 3.30 13.00
N GLN A 144 10.22 3.42 14.03
CA GLN A 144 10.19 2.52 15.18
C GLN A 144 9.24 3.15 16.19
N TYR A 145 7.98 2.75 16.15
CA TYR A 145 6.93 3.33 16.97
C TYR A 145 6.96 2.71 18.35
N SER A 146 7.12 3.55 19.37
CA SER A 146 7.13 3.14 20.77
C SER A 146 5.76 3.40 21.39
N SER A 147 5.07 2.32 21.73
CA SER A 147 3.85 2.34 22.54
C SER A 147 4.09 1.54 23.82
N SER A 148 3.45 0.39 23.99
CA SER A 148 3.81 -0.58 25.06
C SER A 148 5.06 -1.40 24.73
N ILE A 149 5.41 -1.48 23.45
CA ILE A 149 6.59 -2.15 22.88
C ILE A 149 7.08 -1.31 21.68
N GLU A 150 8.33 -1.49 21.27
CA GLU A 150 8.84 -0.94 20.02
C GLU A 150 8.42 -1.81 18.83
N VAL A 151 7.79 -1.20 17.83
CA VAL A 151 7.29 -1.90 16.64
C VAL A 151 7.65 -1.10 15.40
N PRO A 152 8.20 -1.76 14.35
CA PRO A 152 8.36 -1.10 13.06
C PRO A 152 6.99 -0.87 12.42
N ILE A 153 6.70 0.37 12.06
CA ILE A 153 5.58 0.71 11.19
C ILE A 153 6.15 1.25 9.88
N GLU A 154 5.66 0.72 8.75
CA GLU A 154 5.86 1.33 7.44
C GLU A 154 4.68 2.24 7.15
N VAL A 155 4.95 3.51 6.83
CA VAL A 155 3.93 4.53 6.63
C VAL A 155 4.04 5.05 5.20
N LEU A 156 2.92 5.08 4.50
CA LEU A 156 2.83 5.28 3.08
C LEU A 156 1.90 6.47 2.84
N VAL A 157 2.42 7.53 2.24
CA VAL A 157 1.61 8.67 1.80
C VAL A 157 1.39 8.53 0.31
N ASP A 158 0.14 8.26 -0.07
CA ASP A 158 -0.26 7.93 -1.43
C ASP A 158 -1.03 9.08 -2.10
N HIS A 159 -0.66 9.34 -3.35
CA HIS A 159 -1.44 10.13 -4.31
C HIS A 159 -1.86 9.21 -5.43
N VAL A 160 -3.18 9.05 -5.62
CA VAL A 160 -3.75 8.09 -6.58
C VAL A 160 -4.46 8.87 -7.67
N GLU A 161 -4.07 8.67 -8.93
CA GLU A 161 -4.71 9.30 -10.07
C GLU A 161 -6.20 8.92 -10.11
N GLY A 162 -7.06 9.90 -10.40
CA GLY A 162 -8.51 9.72 -10.36
C GLY A 162 -9.15 9.83 -8.97
N LEU A 163 -8.40 9.85 -7.85
CA LEU A 163 -8.94 10.13 -6.52
C LEU A 163 -8.55 11.54 -6.03
N SER A 164 -9.44 12.18 -5.28
CA SER A 164 -9.18 13.53 -4.75
C SER A 164 -8.37 13.47 -3.45
N GLY A 165 -7.28 14.22 -3.38
CA GLY A 165 -6.44 14.35 -2.17
C GLY A 165 -5.48 13.18 -1.97
N ALA A 166 -4.82 13.17 -0.82
CA ALA A 166 -3.85 12.15 -0.45
C ALA A 166 -4.41 11.18 0.59
N TYR A 167 -3.80 10.00 0.67
CA TYR A 167 -4.16 8.94 1.61
C TYR A 167 -2.93 8.51 2.40
N LEU A 168 -3.13 8.06 3.63
CA LEU A 168 -2.07 7.47 4.44
C LEU A 168 -2.43 6.01 4.71
N GLU A 169 -1.54 5.09 4.35
CA GLU A 169 -1.56 3.69 4.79
C GLU A 169 -0.46 3.51 5.85
N ALA A 170 -0.73 2.79 6.94
CA ALA A 170 0.26 2.42 7.94
C ALA A 170 0.18 0.93 8.21
N GLU A 171 1.32 0.24 8.08
CA GLU A 171 1.42 -1.21 7.97
C GLU A 171 2.31 -1.79 9.07
N ILE A 172 1.85 -2.89 9.68
CA ILE A 172 2.64 -3.76 10.56
C ILE A 172 2.56 -5.18 10.02
N MET A 173 3.72 -5.84 9.92
CA MET A 173 3.81 -7.25 9.56
C MET A 173 3.72 -8.13 10.80
N VAL A 174 2.79 -9.07 10.82
CA VAL A 174 2.60 -10.02 11.93
C VAL A 174 2.84 -11.46 11.48
N PRO A 175 3.38 -12.35 12.32
CA PRO A 175 3.41 -13.79 12.03
C PRO A 175 2.02 -14.35 11.72
N SER A 176 1.92 -15.20 10.71
CA SER A 176 0.64 -15.80 10.26
C SER A 176 0.63 -17.32 10.28
N THR A 177 1.74 -17.96 10.65
CA THR A 177 1.85 -19.41 10.80
C THR A 177 2.49 -19.75 12.14
N MET A 178 2.19 -20.96 12.67
CA MET A 178 2.80 -21.43 13.92
C MET A 178 4.33 -21.47 13.84
N GLU A 179 4.87 -21.88 12.68
CA GLU A 179 6.32 -21.87 12.45
C GLU A 179 6.94 -20.47 12.53
N GLU A 180 6.22 -19.44 12.09
CA GLU A 180 6.67 -18.05 12.21
C GLU A 180 6.57 -17.55 13.66
N ILE A 181 5.50 -17.92 14.37
CA ILE A 181 5.29 -17.55 15.78
C ILE A 181 6.41 -18.13 16.65
N ASP A 182 6.76 -19.41 16.48
CA ASP A 182 7.83 -20.06 17.24
C ASP A 182 9.19 -19.37 17.10
N LYS A 183 9.45 -18.74 15.95
CA LYS A 183 10.69 -17.96 15.69
C LYS A 183 10.74 -16.61 16.40
N THR A 184 9.61 -16.12 16.93
CA THR A 184 9.50 -14.78 17.56
C THR A 184 9.62 -14.79 19.10
N ASN A 185 10.05 -15.91 19.70
CA ASN A 185 10.25 -16.04 21.16
C ASN A 185 9.00 -15.67 22.00
N ASN A 186 7.79 -15.97 21.52
CA ASN A 186 6.51 -15.73 22.21
C ASN A 186 6.16 -14.27 22.55
N ALA A 187 6.86 -13.28 21.99
CA ALA A 187 6.34 -11.91 21.98
C ALA A 187 5.26 -11.82 20.89
N VAL A 188 4.05 -12.24 21.22
CA VAL A 188 2.96 -12.40 20.26
C VAL A 188 2.49 -11.02 19.78
N MET A 189 3.09 -10.54 18.69
CA MET A 189 2.46 -9.53 17.85
C MET A 189 1.43 -10.26 16.98
N ASP A 190 0.16 -10.21 17.40
CA ASP A 190 -0.96 -10.69 16.61
C ASP A 190 -1.69 -9.53 15.92
N LYS A 191 -2.72 -9.87 15.15
CA LYS A 191 -3.53 -8.90 14.41
C LYS A 191 -4.23 -7.90 15.32
N ASP A 192 -4.75 -8.34 16.47
CA ASP A 192 -5.52 -7.47 17.37
C ASP A 192 -4.58 -6.45 18.03
N ARG A 193 -3.41 -6.89 18.48
CA ARG A 193 -2.35 -6.03 19.01
C ARG A 193 -1.85 -5.04 17.96
N ALA A 194 -1.61 -5.49 16.73
CA ALA A 194 -1.21 -4.62 15.63
C ALA A 194 -2.30 -3.58 15.32
N THR A 195 -3.57 -3.97 15.36
CA THR A 195 -4.71 -3.07 15.18
C THR A 195 -4.74 -1.98 16.24
N GLU A 196 -4.61 -2.33 17.53
CA GLU A 196 -4.55 -1.35 18.63
C GLU A 196 -3.42 -0.34 18.43
N ILE A 197 -2.24 -0.82 18.04
CA ILE A 197 -1.05 0.03 17.82
C ILE A 197 -1.26 0.97 16.63
N LEU A 198 -1.81 0.48 15.53
CA LEU A 198 -2.11 1.29 14.35
C LEU A 198 -3.17 2.36 14.65
N LEU A 199 -4.17 2.04 15.45
CA LEU A 199 -5.20 3.00 15.88
C LEU A 199 -4.63 4.09 16.81
N ASP A 200 -3.75 3.72 17.75
CA ASP A 200 -3.04 4.70 18.58
C ASP A 200 -2.13 5.59 17.72
N PHE A 201 -1.40 5.00 16.76
CA PHE A 201 -0.53 5.73 15.83
C PHE A 201 -1.29 6.79 15.02
N ILE A 202 -2.39 6.44 14.36
CA ILE A 202 -3.21 7.44 13.63
C ILE A 202 -3.88 8.42 14.60
N GLY A 203 -4.14 8.01 15.85
CA GLY A 203 -4.55 8.87 16.96
C GLY A 203 -3.57 10.02 17.20
N LYS A 204 -2.26 9.73 17.23
CA LYS A 204 -1.21 10.77 17.32
C LYS A 204 -1.20 11.70 16.12
N LEU A 205 -1.64 11.23 14.96
CA LEU A 205 -1.80 12.04 13.76
C LEU A 205 -3.09 12.90 13.76
N GLY A 206 -4.01 12.67 14.69
CA GLY A 206 -5.29 13.39 14.82
C GLY A 206 -6.48 12.72 14.12
N TYR A 207 -6.42 11.40 13.95
CA TYR A 207 -7.47 10.58 13.35
C TYR A 207 -7.99 9.55 14.36
N SER A 208 -9.13 8.94 14.06
CA SER A 208 -9.72 7.87 14.87
C SER A 208 -10.09 6.66 14.03
N ALA A 209 -10.53 5.56 14.67
CA ALA A 209 -10.99 4.36 13.97
C ALA A 209 -12.14 4.62 12.98
N SER A 210 -12.94 5.67 13.20
CA SER A 210 -13.99 6.11 12.28
C SER A 210 -13.47 6.71 10.97
N ASP A 211 -12.19 7.13 10.93
CA ASP A 211 -11.53 7.62 9.73
C ASP A 211 -10.95 6.49 8.88
N SER A 212 -10.95 5.26 9.40
CA SER A 212 -10.41 4.11 8.69
C SER A 212 -11.21 3.76 7.45
N ILE A 213 -10.50 3.56 6.33
CA ILE A 213 -11.05 3.19 5.04
C ILE A 213 -10.66 1.74 4.75
N THR A 214 -11.65 0.86 4.68
CA THR A 214 -11.43 -0.56 4.35
C THR A 214 -11.46 -0.84 2.85
N LYS A 215 -11.99 0.10 2.05
CA LYS A 215 -11.99 0.02 0.59
C LYS A 215 -10.56 0.13 0.04
N SER A 216 -10.23 -0.74 -0.90
CA SER A 216 -9.02 -0.64 -1.72
C SER A 216 -9.13 0.53 -2.70
N TYR A 217 -8.00 0.98 -3.24
CA TYR A 217 -8.03 2.02 -4.28
C TYR A 217 -8.78 1.57 -5.54
N LEU A 218 -8.73 0.28 -5.89
CA LEU A 218 -9.52 -0.28 -6.98
C LEU A 218 -11.03 -0.07 -6.74
N GLU A 219 -11.52 -0.43 -5.55
CA GLU A 219 -12.93 -0.23 -5.20
C GLU A 219 -13.31 1.25 -5.28
N MET A 220 -12.46 2.14 -4.74
CA MET A 220 -12.72 3.58 -4.72
C MET A 220 -12.73 4.22 -6.11
N VAL A 221 -11.81 3.81 -7.00
CA VAL A 221 -11.75 4.31 -8.38
C VAL A 221 -12.97 3.83 -9.18
N LEU A 222 -13.29 2.53 -9.11
CA LEU A 222 -14.45 1.96 -9.81
C LEU A 222 -15.78 2.57 -9.33
N GLU A 223 -15.93 2.83 -8.03
CA GLU A 223 -17.11 3.52 -7.49
C GLU A 223 -17.25 4.94 -8.03
N LYS A 224 -16.12 5.65 -8.22
CA LYS A 224 -16.15 7.00 -8.78
C LYS A 224 -16.55 6.98 -10.26
N GLU A 225 -16.03 6.03 -11.03
CA GLU A 225 -16.37 5.87 -12.46
C GLU A 225 -17.85 5.55 -12.68
N LEU A 226 -18.50 4.81 -11.76
CA LEU A 226 -19.93 4.49 -11.83
C LEU A 226 -20.86 5.65 -11.47
N ASN A 227 -20.36 6.65 -10.74
CA ASN A 227 -21.14 7.81 -10.28
C ASN A 227 -21.03 9.03 -11.21
N HIS A 228 -20.35 8.88 -12.35
CA HIS A 228 -20.20 9.89 -13.41
C HIS A 228 -20.77 9.37 -14.73
#